data_AF-A0AAQ4E8W3-F1
#
_entry.id   AF-A0AAQ4E8W3-F1
#
_cell.length_a   1.000
_cell.length_b   1.000
_cell.length_c   1.000
_cell.angle_alpha   90.00
_cell.angle_beta   90.00
_cell.angle_gamma   90.00
#
_symmetry.space_group_name_H-M   'P 1'
#
loop_
_entity.id
_entity.type
_entity.pdbx_description
1 polymer ?
#
loop_
_entity_poly.entity_id
_entity_poly.type
_entity_poly.pdbx_seq_one_letter_code
_entity_poly.pdbx_strand_id
1 'polypeptide(L)'
;MCNCGPLVECILIWTPGLACSCCVDEVAAEHVAANAIIHFGHSCLSMPSRLPTLLVFGRSPCPTQGLQRALQDFFPDPNTRIVVMFDTQYDHSRCEVFAKILSLFRKAVCSELVIPSAREDADKGDVNAVKRCSRKILLPENSIADYSVLFIGPENRTLTNIVFTFNQSMCYSFDPCTQQVRRESLAVNRRLMRRYYLIECAKDATRVGILVGTLGVRHYLSVVEHLKRVIQAAGKRPYVLAIGKLTVAKLANFQEVDVYVLIACPENALLDCKEFLQPIVTPFELEVALNPSREWNHTFSTTFDDILPGE
;
A
#
# COMPACT_ATOMS: atom_id res chain seq x y z
N MET A 1 -19.29 13.92 45.61
CA MET A 1 -18.97 14.70 44.41
C MET A 1 -18.37 13.74 43.39
N CYS A 2 -19.12 13.40 42.33
CA CYS A 2 -18.60 12.57 41.26
C CYS A 2 -17.52 13.38 40.52
N ASN A 3 -16.26 12.94 40.58
CA ASN A 3 -15.21 13.44 39.73
C ASN A 3 -15.57 13.08 38.28
N CYS A 4 -16.22 13.99 37.57
CA CYS A 4 -16.23 13.96 36.12
C CYS A 4 -14.77 14.02 35.68
N GLY A 5 -14.29 12.99 34.98
CA GLY A 5 -12.95 12.97 34.42
C GLY A 5 -12.69 14.19 33.52
N PRO A 6 -11.43 14.44 33.14
CA PRO A 6 -11.09 15.58 32.30
C PRO A 6 -11.97 15.59 31.04
N LEU A 7 -12.49 16.77 30.70
CA LEU A 7 -13.26 16.99 29.48
C LEU A 7 -12.37 16.67 28.27
N VAL A 8 -12.85 15.80 27.38
CA VAL A 8 -12.18 15.51 26.10
C VAL A 8 -12.71 16.47 25.06
N GLU A 9 -11.84 17.31 24.50
CA GLU A 9 -12.17 18.18 23.37
C GLU A 9 -11.98 17.40 22.05
N CYS A 10 -13.04 17.29 21.26
CA CYS A 10 -13.02 16.57 19.98
C CYS A 10 -13.03 17.57 18.82
N ILE A 11 -11.98 17.54 18.00
CA ILE A 11 -11.87 18.36 16.78
C ILE A 11 -12.07 17.46 15.56
N LEU A 12 -13.02 17.81 14.70
CA LEU A 12 -13.27 17.10 13.45
C LEU A 12 -12.41 17.69 12.33
N ILE A 13 -11.40 16.94 11.90
CA ILE A 13 -10.60 17.26 10.72
C ILE A 13 -11.25 16.59 9.52
N TRP A 14 -11.82 17.38 8.62
CA TRP A 14 -12.35 16.89 7.35
C TRP A 14 -11.47 17.38 6.21
N THR A 15 -10.88 16.46 5.46
CA THR A 15 -10.15 16.79 4.22
C THR A 15 -11.16 16.89 3.06
N PRO A 16 -11.44 18.08 2.50
CA PRO A 16 -12.39 18.21 1.40
C PRO A 16 -11.85 17.55 0.12
N GLY A 17 -12.63 16.63 -0.43
CA GLY A 17 -12.37 15.95 -1.70
C GLY A 17 -13.06 14.59 -1.76
N LEU A 18 -13.61 14.20 -2.91
CA LEU A 18 -14.29 12.90 -3.12
C LEU A 18 -13.38 11.66 -2.93
N ALA A 19 -12.08 11.85 -2.68
CA ALA A 19 -11.16 10.77 -2.33
C ALA A 19 -10.87 10.87 -0.83
N CYS A 20 -11.47 9.99 -0.03
CA CYS A 20 -11.11 9.80 1.37
C CYS A 20 -9.58 9.64 1.46
N SER A 21 -8.90 10.50 2.24
CA SER A 21 -7.47 10.34 2.51
C SER A 21 -7.28 9.02 3.25
N CYS A 22 -6.56 8.09 2.64
CA CYS A 22 -6.26 6.81 3.28
C CYS A 22 -5.20 6.95 4.39
N CYS A 23 -4.48 8.07 4.42
CA CYS A 23 -3.46 8.38 5.43
C CYS A 23 -4.03 9.22 6.57
N VAL A 24 -3.44 9.03 7.74
CA VAL A 24 -3.66 9.87 8.92
C VAL A 24 -3.08 11.27 8.67
N ASP A 25 -3.84 12.32 8.96
CA ASP A 25 -3.40 13.72 8.82
C ASP A 25 -2.80 14.25 10.13
N GLU A 26 -1.53 13.87 10.39
CA GLU A 26 -0.81 14.32 11.60
C GLU A 26 -0.53 15.83 11.59
N VAL A 27 -0.38 16.43 10.40
CA VAL A 27 -0.08 17.87 10.28
C VAL A 27 -1.26 18.73 10.70
N ALA A 28 -2.48 18.38 10.26
CA ALA A 28 -3.68 19.07 10.72
C ALA A 28 -3.90 18.89 12.23
N ALA A 29 -3.64 17.69 12.75
CA ALA A 29 -3.75 17.40 14.18
C ALA A 29 -2.74 18.20 15.04
N GLU A 30 -1.51 18.36 14.57
CA GLU A 30 -0.48 19.18 15.24
C GLU A 30 -0.85 20.67 15.27
N HIS A 31 -1.43 21.22 14.19
CA HIS A 31 -1.85 22.62 14.17
C HIS A 31 -2.90 22.97 15.22
N VAL A 32 -3.67 21.98 15.67
CA VAL A 32 -4.66 22.13 16.75
C VAL A 32 -4.17 21.56 18.09
N ALA A 33 -2.87 21.24 18.19
CA ALA A 33 -2.24 20.66 19.38
C ALA A 33 -2.95 19.40 19.93
N ALA A 34 -3.49 18.56 19.04
CA ALA A 34 -4.18 17.34 19.42
C ALA A 34 -3.23 16.35 20.12
N ASN A 35 -3.76 15.61 21.10
CA ASN A 35 -2.98 14.58 21.82
C ASN A 35 -3.09 13.18 21.22
N ALA A 36 -4.11 12.94 20.39
CA ALA A 36 -4.36 11.67 19.72
C ALA A 36 -5.24 11.89 18.49
N ILE A 37 -5.27 10.90 17.58
CA ILE A 37 -6.09 10.91 16.37
C ILE A 37 -7.00 9.69 16.35
N ILE A 38 -8.26 9.86 15.94
CA ILE A 38 -9.15 8.76 15.57
C ILE A 38 -9.43 8.87 14.08
N HIS A 39 -8.93 7.91 13.30
CA HIS A 39 -9.09 7.88 11.84
C HIS A 39 -10.20 6.90 11.46
N PHE A 40 -11.30 7.41 10.91
CA PHE A 40 -12.45 6.61 10.51
C PHE A 40 -12.41 6.22 9.04
N GLY A 41 -12.84 4.99 8.75
CA GLY A 41 -13.06 4.51 7.39
C GLY A 41 -11.83 3.84 6.79
N HIS A 42 -11.59 4.10 5.51
CA HIS A 42 -10.53 3.46 4.75
C HIS A 42 -9.15 3.93 5.21
N SER A 43 -8.21 3.00 5.36
CA SER A 43 -6.84 3.30 5.77
C SER A 43 -5.82 2.54 4.93
N CYS A 44 -4.74 3.22 4.53
CA CYS A 44 -3.59 2.58 3.91
C CYS A 44 -2.69 1.86 4.93
N LEU A 45 -3.01 1.96 6.23
CA LEU A 45 -2.26 1.36 7.34
C LEU A 45 -0.79 1.80 7.35
N SER A 46 -0.48 2.96 6.80
CA SER A 46 0.83 3.59 6.99
C SER A 46 1.01 3.96 8.45
N MET A 47 2.21 3.71 8.98
CA MET A 47 2.50 3.97 10.38
C MET A 47 2.54 5.50 10.64
N PRO A 48 1.72 6.01 11.57
CA PRO A 48 1.82 7.40 12.03
C PRO A 48 3.15 7.60 12.77
N SER A 49 3.67 8.81 12.73
CA SER A 49 5.03 9.12 13.18
C SER A 49 5.10 9.80 14.55
N ARG A 50 4.04 10.48 14.99
CA ARG A 50 4.10 11.43 16.11
C ARG A 50 2.98 11.26 17.11
N LEU A 51 1.74 11.07 16.62
CA LEU A 51 0.56 11.06 17.48
C LEU A 51 -0.02 9.65 17.67
N PRO A 52 -0.39 9.27 18.90
CA PRO A 52 -1.18 8.07 19.15
C PRO A 52 -2.43 8.08 18.27
N THR A 53 -2.60 7.03 17.46
CA THR A 53 -3.69 6.97 16.49
C THR A 53 -4.50 5.70 16.67
N LEU A 54 -5.83 5.86 16.76
CA LEU A 54 -6.80 4.77 16.70
C LEU A 54 -7.41 4.71 15.30
N LEU A 55 -7.30 3.56 14.65
CA LEU A 55 -7.96 3.31 13.36
C LEU A 55 -9.30 2.63 13.58
N VAL A 56 -10.38 3.19 13.03
CA VAL A 56 -11.75 2.66 13.12
C VAL A 56 -12.24 2.33 11.72
N PHE A 57 -12.12 1.07 11.32
CA PHE A 57 -12.53 0.61 10.00
C PHE A 57 -14.06 0.51 9.85
N GLY A 58 -14.52 0.63 8.61
CA GLY A 58 -15.91 0.35 8.25
C GLY A 58 -16.28 -1.12 8.54
N ARG A 59 -17.58 -1.37 8.72
CA ARG A 59 -18.14 -2.73 8.83
C ARG A 59 -19.18 -2.95 7.75
N SER A 60 -18.73 -2.93 6.50
CA SER A 60 -19.60 -3.08 5.34
C SER A 60 -20.14 -4.51 5.26
N PRO A 61 -21.44 -4.74 4.96
CA PRO A 61 -21.97 -6.08 4.82
C PRO A 61 -21.18 -6.90 3.80
N CYS A 62 -20.83 -8.15 4.13
CA CYS A 62 -20.09 -9.04 3.24
C CYS A 62 -20.94 -10.26 2.83
N PRO A 63 -21.99 -10.09 2.00
CA PRO A 63 -22.74 -11.22 1.48
C PRO A 63 -21.83 -12.14 0.64
N THR A 64 -22.02 -13.46 0.76
CA THR A 64 -21.16 -14.47 0.11
C THR A 64 -21.96 -15.47 -0.73
N GLN A 65 -23.19 -15.14 -1.15
CA GLN A 65 -24.03 -16.10 -1.90
C GLN A 65 -23.42 -16.45 -3.26
N GLY A 66 -22.83 -15.47 -3.96
CA GLY A 66 -22.14 -15.68 -5.24
C GLY A 66 -20.75 -16.28 -5.11
N LEU A 67 -20.13 -16.18 -3.93
CA LEU A 67 -18.73 -16.54 -3.71
C LEU A 67 -18.46 -18.02 -4.00
N GLN A 68 -19.27 -18.93 -3.45
CA GLN A 68 -19.03 -20.37 -3.60
C GLN A 68 -19.05 -20.82 -5.06
N ARG A 69 -20.09 -20.43 -5.82
CA ARG A 69 -20.23 -20.80 -7.23
C ARG A 69 -19.07 -20.25 -8.04
N ALA A 70 -18.80 -18.96 -7.88
CA ALA A 70 -17.74 -18.30 -8.62
C ALA A 70 -16.36 -18.89 -8.31
N LEU A 71 -16.07 -19.25 -7.05
CA LEU A 71 -14.81 -19.91 -6.71
C LEU A 71 -14.69 -21.31 -7.32
N GLN A 72 -15.78 -22.08 -7.39
CA GLN A 72 -15.77 -23.39 -8.06
C GLN A 72 -15.52 -23.28 -9.56
N ASP A 73 -16.04 -22.23 -10.20
CA ASP A 73 -15.82 -21.96 -11.63
C ASP A 73 -14.35 -21.63 -11.93
N PHE A 74 -13.70 -20.83 -11.07
CA PHE A 74 -12.29 -20.46 -11.24
C PHE A 74 -11.29 -21.50 -10.71
N PHE A 75 -11.68 -22.27 -9.68
CA PHE A 75 -10.84 -23.23 -8.98
C PHE A 75 -11.56 -24.57 -8.86
N PRO A 76 -11.55 -25.40 -9.91
CA PRO A 76 -12.23 -26.69 -9.90
C PRO A 76 -11.57 -27.72 -8.97
N ASP A 77 -10.28 -27.57 -8.65
CA ASP A 77 -9.55 -28.45 -7.72
C ASP A 77 -9.67 -27.95 -6.26
N PRO A 78 -10.28 -28.73 -5.35
CA PRO A 78 -10.35 -28.42 -3.92
C PRO A 78 -8.99 -28.36 -3.21
N ASN A 79 -7.93 -28.89 -3.82
CA ASN A 79 -6.57 -28.83 -3.29
C ASN A 79 -5.80 -27.58 -3.73
N THR A 80 -6.45 -26.68 -4.47
CA THR A 80 -5.86 -25.39 -4.83
C THR A 80 -5.44 -24.63 -3.58
N ARG A 81 -4.22 -24.12 -3.59
CA ARG A 81 -3.66 -23.27 -2.54
C ARG A 81 -4.13 -21.83 -2.76
N ILE A 82 -4.89 -21.29 -1.81
CA ILE A 82 -5.45 -19.94 -1.92
C ILE A 82 -5.07 -19.11 -0.69
N VAL A 83 -4.49 -17.93 -0.88
CA VAL A 83 -4.36 -16.92 0.16
C VAL A 83 -5.53 -15.96 0.06
N VAL A 84 -6.29 -15.81 1.13
CA VAL A 84 -7.44 -14.89 1.20
C VAL A 84 -7.02 -13.62 1.92
N MET A 85 -7.17 -12.49 1.23
CA MET A 85 -6.91 -11.15 1.75
C MET A 85 -8.20 -10.34 1.81
N PHE A 86 -8.32 -9.46 2.81
CA PHE A 86 -9.53 -8.67 3.01
C PHE A 86 -9.23 -7.18 2.91
N ASP A 87 -10.14 -6.42 2.29
CA ASP A 87 -10.17 -4.97 2.45
C ASP A 87 -10.44 -4.59 3.93
N THR A 88 -9.96 -3.43 4.35
CA THR A 88 -10.11 -2.98 5.76
C THR A 88 -11.57 -2.96 6.21
N GLN A 89 -12.51 -2.62 5.33
CA GLN A 89 -13.93 -2.54 5.67
C GLN A 89 -14.62 -3.91 5.87
N TYR A 90 -14.01 -5.01 5.41
CA TYR A 90 -14.57 -6.37 5.51
C TYR A 90 -13.84 -7.24 6.53
N ASP A 91 -12.75 -6.75 7.14
CA ASP A 91 -11.94 -7.50 8.10
C ASP A 91 -12.76 -8.00 9.31
N HIS A 92 -13.78 -7.24 9.73
CA HIS A 92 -14.72 -7.67 10.78
C HIS A 92 -15.45 -8.99 10.48
N SER A 93 -15.61 -9.34 9.21
CA SER A 93 -16.28 -10.57 8.73
C SER A 93 -15.29 -11.66 8.29
N ARG A 94 -13.98 -11.40 8.43
CA ARG A 94 -12.89 -12.26 7.95
C ARG A 94 -13.04 -13.71 8.37
N CYS A 95 -13.26 -13.98 9.66
CA CYS A 95 -13.35 -15.34 10.18
C CYS A 95 -14.54 -16.11 9.59
N GLU A 96 -15.70 -15.46 9.44
CA GLU A 96 -16.91 -16.09 8.89
C GLU A 96 -16.72 -16.42 7.40
N VAL A 97 -16.24 -15.45 6.62
CA VAL A 97 -16.02 -15.63 5.18
C VAL A 97 -14.92 -16.67 4.93
N PHE A 98 -13.82 -16.60 5.70
CA PHE A 98 -12.73 -17.55 5.58
C PHE A 98 -13.16 -18.98 5.93
N ALA A 99 -14.00 -19.19 6.95
CA ALA A 99 -14.53 -20.52 7.27
C ALA A 99 -15.29 -21.14 6.10
N LYS A 100 -16.07 -20.33 5.35
CA LYS A 100 -16.76 -20.78 4.13
C LYS A 100 -15.75 -21.18 3.05
N ILE A 101 -14.72 -20.38 2.82
CA ILE A 101 -13.67 -20.69 1.82
C ILE A 101 -12.88 -21.95 2.22
N LEU A 102 -12.52 -22.09 3.49
CA LEU A 102 -11.78 -23.23 4.02
C LEU A 102 -12.56 -24.54 3.87
N SER A 103 -13.89 -24.49 3.93
CA SER A 103 -14.77 -25.65 3.66
C SER A 103 -14.67 -26.15 2.21
N LEU A 104 -14.33 -25.27 1.27
CA LEU A 104 -14.17 -25.57 -0.15
C LEU A 104 -12.72 -25.91 -0.51
N PHE A 105 -11.76 -25.21 0.11
CA PHE A 105 -10.33 -25.32 -0.19
C PHE A 105 -9.53 -25.60 1.09
N ARG A 106 -9.13 -26.87 1.28
CA ARG A 106 -8.46 -27.32 2.52
C ARG A 106 -7.10 -26.69 2.77
N LYS A 107 -6.44 -26.19 1.72
CA LYS A 107 -5.13 -25.54 1.77
C LYS A 107 -5.23 -24.00 1.74
N ALA A 108 -6.41 -23.45 1.99
CA ALA A 108 -6.59 -22.00 2.07
C ALA A 108 -5.89 -21.42 3.32
N VAL A 109 -5.30 -20.25 3.17
CA VAL A 109 -4.64 -19.48 4.23
C VAL A 109 -5.26 -18.10 4.28
N CYS A 110 -5.53 -17.59 5.48
CA CYS A 110 -6.05 -16.24 5.65
C CYS A 110 -4.92 -15.27 5.98
N SER A 111 -4.92 -14.09 5.38
CA SER A 111 -4.07 -12.99 5.83
C SER A 111 -4.66 -12.31 7.06
N GLU A 112 -3.82 -11.68 7.85
CA GLU A 112 -4.21 -10.80 8.96
C GLU A 112 -3.74 -9.36 8.67
N LEU A 113 -4.58 -8.37 8.98
CA LEU A 113 -4.17 -6.97 8.87
C LEU A 113 -3.12 -6.64 9.93
N VAL A 114 -2.03 -6.03 9.49
CA VAL A 114 -1.01 -5.48 10.39
C VAL A 114 -1.44 -4.05 10.72
N ILE A 115 -2.09 -3.89 11.88
CA ILE A 115 -2.50 -2.59 12.37
C ILE A 115 -1.26 -1.89 12.97
N PRO A 116 -0.86 -0.71 12.48
CA PRO A 116 0.25 0.03 13.06
C PRO A 116 -0.03 0.33 14.53
N SER A 117 0.90 -0.05 15.40
CA SER A 117 0.83 0.26 16.83
C SER A 117 2.18 0.79 17.29
N ALA A 118 2.17 1.71 18.27
CA ALA A 118 3.40 2.28 18.84
C ALA A 118 4.25 1.25 19.59
N ARG A 119 3.67 0.09 19.93
CA ARG A 119 4.41 -1.05 20.46
C ARG A 119 4.84 -1.86 19.25
N GLU A 120 6.10 -1.68 18.87
CA GLU A 120 6.79 -2.67 18.05
C GLU A 120 6.76 -3.97 18.85
N ASP A 121 5.75 -4.80 18.61
CA ASP A 121 5.90 -6.20 18.90
C ASP A 121 7.08 -6.62 18.04
N ALA A 122 8.22 -6.83 18.70
CA ALA A 122 9.38 -7.52 18.15
C ALA A 122 8.85 -8.87 17.69
N ASP A 123 8.31 -8.90 16.47
CA ASP A 123 7.74 -10.08 15.88
C ASP A 123 8.95 -10.98 15.67
N LYS A 124 9.13 -11.91 16.60
CA LYS A 124 10.12 -12.98 16.51
C LYS A 124 9.93 -13.55 15.12
N GLY A 125 10.87 -13.24 14.24
CA GLY A 125 10.71 -13.43 12.80
C GLY A 125 10.29 -14.85 12.52
N ASP A 126 8.99 -15.03 12.29
CA ASP A 126 8.48 -16.33 11.90
C ASP A 126 8.96 -16.51 10.46
N VAL A 127 9.88 -17.45 10.26
CA VAL A 127 10.65 -17.59 9.02
C VAL A 127 9.73 -17.77 7.80
N ASN A 128 8.49 -18.22 8.04
CA ASN A 128 7.49 -18.45 7.01
C ASN A 128 6.40 -17.36 6.94
N ALA A 129 6.57 -16.22 7.61
CA ALA A 129 5.65 -15.09 7.55
C ALA A 129 5.97 -14.15 6.39
N VAL A 130 5.01 -13.99 5.47
CA VAL A 130 5.08 -12.93 4.45
C VAL A 130 4.38 -11.69 4.97
N LYS A 131 5.12 -10.57 5.06
CA LYS A 131 4.60 -9.26 5.47
C LYS A 131 4.66 -8.28 4.31
N ARG A 132 3.53 -8.06 3.65
CA ARG A 132 3.40 -7.17 2.48
C ARG A 132 2.02 -6.54 2.44
N CYS A 133 1.92 -5.33 1.87
CA CYS A 133 0.65 -4.60 1.73
C CYS A 133 -0.12 -4.50 3.06
N SER A 134 0.59 -4.23 4.16
CA SER A 134 0.03 -4.14 5.53
C SER A 134 -0.72 -5.40 5.98
N ARG A 135 -0.30 -6.57 5.48
CA ARG A 135 -0.85 -7.88 5.81
C ARG A 135 0.26 -8.85 6.18
N LYS A 136 -0.01 -9.68 7.19
CA LYS A 136 0.82 -10.82 7.60
C LYS A 136 0.14 -12.10 7.13
N ILE A 137 0.90 -12.97 6.49
CA ILE A 137 0.43 -14.25 5.96
C ILE A 137 1.38 -15.32 6.48
N LEU A 138 0.87 -16.28 7.24
CA LEU A 138 1.65 -17.41 7.73
C LEU A 138 1.54 -18.56 6.73
N LEU A 139 2.61 -18.82 6.00
CA LEU A 139 2.65 -19.92 5.04
C LEU A 139 3.22 -21.17 5.72
N PRO A 140 2.66 -22.38 5.51
CA PRO A 140 3.18 -23.57 6.17
C PRO A 140 4.60 -23.96 5.70
N GLU A 141 4.83 -24.00 4.38
CA GLU A 141 6.09 -24.52 3.81
C GLU A 141 6.43 -23.93 2.42
N ASN A 142 5.47 -23.36 1.69
CA ASN A 142 5.63 -22.98 0.28
C ASN A 142 5.80 -21.46 0.12
N SER A 143 6.33 -21.03 -1.04
CA SER A 143 6.39 -19.62 -1.39
C SER A 143 4.99 -19.08 -1.67
N ILE A 144 4.78 -17.78 -1.48
CA ILE A 144 3.50 -17.14 -1.84
C ILE A 144 3.19 -17.26 -3.34
N ALA A 145 4.23 -17.43 -4.18
CA ALA A 145 4.10 -17.69 -5.60
C ALA A 145 3.33 -18.99 -5.92
N ASP A 146 3.32 -19.97 -4.99
CA ASP A 146 2.60 -21.24 -5.13
C ASP A 146 1.11 -21.14 -4.79
N TYR A 147 0.66 -19.96 -4.35
CA TYR A 147 -0.73 -19.68 -3.97
C TYR A 147 -1.38 -18.74 -4.98
N SER A 148 -2.68 -18.99 -5.25
CA SER A 148 -3.54 -17.96 -5.84
C SER A 148 -3.96 -16.97 -4.76
N VAL A 149 -3.95 -15.68 -5.06
CA VAL A 149 -4.36 -14.62 -4.13
C VAL A 149 -5.80 -14.25 -4.43
N LEU A 150 -6.69 -14.33 -3.42
CA LEU A 150 -8.07 -13.89 -3.49
C LEU A 150 -8.28 -12.69 -2.57
N PHE A 151 -8.59 -11.54 -3.13
CA PHE A 151 -8.93 -10.33 -2.40
C PHE A 151 -10.45 -10.19 -2.23
N ILE A 152 -10.92 -9.98 -1.01
CA ILE A 152 -12.32 -9.72 -0.67
C ILE A 152 -12.51 -8.21 -0.50
N GLY A 153 -13.11 -7.58 -1.50
CA GLY A 153 -13.42 -6.16 -1.53
C GLY A 153 -13.59 -5.60 -2.95
N PRO A 154 -14.06 -4.34 -3.07
CA PRO A 154 -14.25 -3.69 -4.37
C PRO A 154 -12.90 -3.34 -5.02
N GLU A 155 -12.96 -2.93 -6.28
CA GLU A 155 -11.81 -2.37 -6.97
C GLU A 155 -11.35 -1.07 -6.30
N ASN A 156 -10.12 -1.09 -5.76
CA ASN A 156 -9.51 0.06 -5.13
C ASN A 156 -7.96 0.02 -5.23
N ARG A 157 -7.31 0.99 -4.60
CA ARG A 157 -5.84 1.10 -4.58
C ARG A 157 -5.19 -0.02 -3.78
N THR A 158 -5.85 -0.54 -2.75
CA THR A 158 -5.38 -1.69 -1.97
C THR A 158 -5.29 -2.94 -2.86
N LEU A 159 -6.35 -3.24 -3.62
CA LEU A 159 -6.34 -4.31 -4.61
C LEU A 159 -5.24 -4.11 -5.64
N THR A 160 -5.11 -2.89 -6.18
CA THR A 160 -4.05 -2.58 -7.15
C THR A 160 -2.66 -2.89 -6.57
N ASN A 161 -2.38 -2.46 -5.34
CA ASN A 161 -1.12 -2.75 -4.67
C ASN A 161 -0.87 -4.24 -4.47
N ILE A 162 -1.87 -5.00 -4.01
CA ILE A 162 -1.78 -6.45 -3.84
C ILE A 162 -1.42 -7.11 -5.17
N VAL A 163 -2.12 -6.76 -6.23
CA VAL A 163 -1.91 -7.34 -7.57
C VAL A 163 -0.51 -7.01 -8.11
N PHE A 164 0.01 -5.81 -7.85
CA PHE A 164 1.37 -5.43 -8.24
C PHE A 164 2.44 -6.16 -7.42
N THR A 165 2.26 -6.25 -6.11
CA THR A 165 3.23 -6.88 -5.19
C THR A 165 3.28 -8.40 -5.37
N PHE A 166 2.14 -9.05 -5.65
CA PHE A 166 2.04 -10.49 -5.89
C PHE A 166 1.86 -10.81 -7.38
N ASN A 167 2.56 -10.09 -8.26
CA ASN A 167 2.47 -10.25 -9.72
C ASN A 167 2.94 -11.63 -10.24
N GLN A 168 3.61 -12.44 -9.40
CA GLN A 168 4.01 -13.82 -9.70
C GLN A 168 2.88 -14.82 -9.39
N SER A 169 1.92 -14.45 -8.55
CA SER A 169 0.75 -15.24 -8.18
C SER A 169 -0.45 -14.89 -9.05
N MET A 170 -1.35 -15.85 -9.26
CA MET A 170 -2.63 -15.56 -9.90
C MET A 170 -3.54 -14.81 -8.91
N CYS A 171 -3.85 -13.56 -9.23
CA CYS A 171 -4.66 -12.70 -8.38
C CYS A 171 -6.13 -12.68 -8.85
N TYR A 172 -7.04 -12.73 -7.89
CA TYR A 172 -8.48 -12.68 -8.06
C TYR A 172 -9.08 -11.70 -7.06
N SER A 173 -10.17 -11.05 -7.43
CA SER A 173 -10.96 -10.19 -6.55
C SER A 173 -12.39 -10.70 -6.47
N PHE A 174 -13.00 -10.63 -5.28
CA PHE A 174 -14.42 -10.81 -5.07
C PHE A 174 -14.99 -9.54 -4.46
N ASP A 175 -15.94 -8.93 -5.14
CA ASP A 175 -16.65 -7.76 -4.63
C ASP A 175 -17.97 -8.18 -3.97
N PRO A 176 -18.11 -8.04 -2.64
CA PRO A 176 -19.34 -8.39 -1.94
C PRO A 176 -20.56 -7.58 -2.40
N CYS A 177 -20.40 -6.40 -2.98
CA CYS A 177 -21.54 -5.61 -3.48
C CYS A 177 -22.08 -6.19 -4.80
N THR A 178 -21.20 -6.55 -5.72
CA THR A 178 -21.59 -7.06 -7.05
C THR A 178 -21.74 -8.59 -7.10
N GLN A 179 -21.24 -9.30 -6.08
CA GLN A 179 -21.20 -10.77 -6.00
C GLN A 179 -20.40 -11.42 -7.15
N GLN A 180 -19.45 -10.70 -7.75
CA GLN A 180 -18.65 -11.18 -8.88
C GLN A 180 -17.23 -11.50 -8.44
N VAL A 181 -16.68 -12.58 -8.98
CA VAL A 181 -15.24 -12.88 -8.92
C VAL A 181 -14.61 -12.49 -10.26
N ARG A 182 -13.50 -11.77 -10.20
CA ARG A 182 -12.73 -11.36 -11.38
C ARG A 182 -11.29 -11.82 -11.25
N ARG A 183 -10.71 -12.31 -12.36
CA ARG A 183 -9.27 -12.55 -12.45
C ARG A 183 -8.56 -11.25 -12.82
N GLU A 184 -7.58 -10.87 -12.01
CA GLU A 184 -6.75 -9.68 -12.19
C GLU A 184 -5.45 -10.07 -12.89
N SER A 185 -5.26 -9.74 -14.17
CA SER A 185 -3.98 -10.04 -14.86
C SER A 185 -3.70 -9.21 -16.11
N LEU A 186 -4.68 -9.00 -17.00
CA LEU A 186 -4.42 -8.39 -18.31
C LEU A 186 -4.00 -6.90 -18.23
N ALA A 187 -4.58 -6.13 -17.31
CA ALA A 187 -4.17 -4.74 -17.08
C ALA A 187 -2.80 -4.65 -16.35
N VAL A 188 -2.48 -5.66 -15.54
CA VAL A 188 -1.29 -5.71 -14.69
C VAL A 188 -0.03 -5.75 -15.53
N ASN A 189 0.04 -6.65 -16.52
CA ASN A 189 1.21 -6.77 -17.39
C ASN A 189 1.49 -5.46 -18.14
N ARG A 190 0.45 -4.80 -18.67
CA ARG A 190 0.60 -3.50 -19.33
C ARG A 190 1.11 -2.42 -18.37
N ARG A 191 0.58 -2.37 -17.15
CA ARG A 191 1.00 -1.39 -16.14
C ARG A 191 2.42 -1.68 -15.63
N LEU A 192 2.80 -2.94 -15.43
CA LEU A 192 4.17 -3.36 -15.08
C LEU A 192 5.16 -2.98 -16.19
N MET A 193 4.84 -3.25 -17.45
CA MET A 193 5.68 -2.82 -18.59
C MET A 193 5.85 -1.30 -18.63
N ARG A 194 4.81 -0.54 -18.28
CA ARG A 194 4.95 0.91 -18.13
C ARG A 194 5.89 1.27 -17.00
N ARG A 195 5.83 0.60 -15.84
CA ARG A 195 6.77 0.86 -14.74
C ARG A 195 8.22 0.53 -15.13
N TYR A 196 8.46 -0.53 -15.90
CA TYR A 196 9.79 -0.81 -16.46
C TYR A 196 10.30 0.31 -17.35
N TYR A 197 9.45 0.82 -18.24
CA TYR A 197 9.78 2.00 -19.03
C TYR A 197 10.16 3.20 -18.15
N LEU A 198 9.42 3.46 -17.05
CA LEU A 198 9.74 4.56 -16.14
C LEU A 198 11.08 4.36 -15.41
N ILE A 199 11.46 3.12 -15.08
CA ILE A 199 12.78 2.78 -14.51
C ILE A 199 13.88 3.14 -15.51
N GLU A 200 13.72 2.79 -16.79
CA GLU A 200 14.70 3.15 -17.83
C GLU A 200 14.79 4.68 -18.00
N CYS A 201 13.66 5.40 -18.00
CA CYS A 201 13.69 6.86 -17.99
C CYS A 201 14.46 7.43 -16.78
N ALA A 202 14.35 6.81 -15.61
CA ALA A 202 15.08 7.24 -14.42
C ALA A 202 16.59 6.96 -14.53
N LYS A 203 17.01 5.89 -15.23
CA LYS A 203 18.42 5.63 -15.52
C LYS A 203 19.03 6.71 -16.42
N ASP A 204 18.29 7.18 -17.41
CA ASP A 204 18.74 8.20 -18.37
C ASP A 204 18.66 9.65 -17.83
N ALA A 205 17.86 9.88 -16.79
CA ALA A 205 17.65 11.21 -16.22
C ALA A 205 18.94 11.85 -15.65
N THR A 206 19.13 13.16 -15.80
CA THR A 206 20.26 13.89 -15.19
C THR A 206 19.85 14.63 -13.91
N ARG A 207 18.61 15.14 -13.88
CA ARG A 207 18.02 15.90 -12.77
C ARG A 207 16.78 15.16 -12.25
N VAL A 208 16.80 14.82 -10.96
CA VAL A 208 15.77 14.03 -10.31
C VAL A 208 15.07 14.87 -9.24
N GLY A 209 13.74 15.01 -9.34
CA GLY A 209 12.92 15.71 -8.37
C GLY A 209 12.34 14.76 -7.33
N ILE A 210 12.72 14.91 -6.06
CA ILE A 210 12.13 14.21 -4.92
C ILE A 210 10.87 14.96 -4.47
N LEU A 211 9.71 14.36 -4.74
CA LEU A 211 8.40 14.89 -4.34
C LEU A 211 7.98 14.28 -3.00
N VAL A 212 7.83 15.12 -1.99
CA VAL A 212 7.28 14.71 -0.68
C VAL A 212 5.77 14.96 -0.68
N GLY A 213 4.99 13.92 -1.01
CA GLY A 213 3.54 14.01 -1.18
C GLY A 213 2.73 13.75 0.09
N THR A 214 3.36 13.22 1.14
CA THR A 214 2.75 13.00 2.45
C THR A 214 3.75 13.32 3.55
N LEU A 215 3.28 14.00 4.59
CA LEU A 215 4.08 14.37 5.77
C LEU A 215 3.77 13.49 7.00
N GLY A 216 2.73 12.64 6.92
CA GLY A 216 2.26 11.80 8.04
C GLY A 216 2.70 10.35 7.97
N VAL A 217 3.68 9.99 7.13
CA VAL A 217 4.21 8.62 7.03
C VAL A 217 5.56 8.55 7.71
N ARG A 218 5.74 7.61 8.65
CA ARG A 218 7.01 7.38 9.36
C ARG A 218 8.18 7.20 8.36
N HIS A 219 9.38 7.63 8.77
CA HIS A 219 10.63 7.52 8.02
C HIS A 219 10.70 8.27 6.66
N TYR A 220 9.72 9.10 6.30
CA TYR A 220 9.79 9.84 5.02
C TYR A 220 11.07 10.70 4.89
N LEU A 221 11.53 11.32 5.98
CA LEU A 221 12.79 12.09 6.01
C LEU A 221 14.01 11.19 5.77
N SER A 222 14.04 10.00 6.39
CA SER A 222 15.11 9.02 6.17
C SER A 222 15.15 8.57 4.71
N VAL A 223 13.99 8.39 4.08
CA VAL A 223 13.88 8.08 2.65
C VAL A 223 14.37 9.24 1.79
N VAL A 224 13.98 10.49 2.08
CA VAL A 224 14.50 11.67 1.37
C VAL A 224 16.02 11.69 1.39
N GLU A 225 16.62 11.50 2.58
CA GLU A 225 18.07 11.55 2.73
C GLU A 225 18.78 10.37 2.07
N HIS A 226 18.17 9.18 2.08
CA HIS A 226 18.65 8.02 1.35
C HIS A 226 18.63 8.26 -0.17
N LEU A 227 17.49 8.69 -0.72
CA LEU A 227 17.34 8.94 -2.15
C LEU A 227 18.29 10.03 -2.65
N LYS A 228 18.52 11.10 -1.87
CA LYS A 228 19.56 12.11 -2.20
C LYS A 228 20.92 11.47 -2.40
N ARG A 229 21.34 10.60 -1.47
CA ARG A 229 22.64 9.91 -1.55
C ARG A 229 22.71 9.02 -2.77
N VAL A 230 21.66 8.25 -3.07
CA VAL A 230 21.61 7.36 -4.24
C VAL A 230 21.69 8.15 -5.55
N ILE A 231 20.92 9.24 -5.66
CA ILE A 231 20.94 10.13 -6.84
C ILE A 231 22.33 10.76 -7.03
N GLN A 232 22.94 11.26 -5.96
CA GLN A 232 24.28 11.87 -6.01
C GLN A 232 25.37 10.85 -6.34
N ALA A 233 25.32 9.65 -5.77
CA ALA A 233 26.25 8.57 -6.07
C ALA A 233 26.19 8.13 -7.54
N ALA A 234 25.00 8.20 -8.17
CA ALA A 234 24.80 7.99 -9.60
C ALA A 234 25.24 9.19 -10.48
N GLY A 235 25.84 10.23 -9.90
CA GLY A 235 26.29 11.43 -10.62
C GLY A 235 25.16 12.36 -11.08
N LYS A 236 23.95 12.22 -10.53
CA LYS A 236 22.75 12.98 -10.90
C LYS A 236 22.46 14.08 -9.88
N ARG A 237 21.63 15.07 -10.24
CA ARG A 237 21.30 16.22 -9.38
C ARG A 237 19.93 16.06 -8.70
N PRO A 238 19.87 15.97 -7.35
CA PRO A 238 18.59 15.88 -6.64
C PRO A 238 17.98 17.26 -6.36
N TYR A 239 16.66 17.39 -6.53
CA TYR A 239 15.86 18.55 -6.12
C TYR A 239 14.76 18.10 -5.16
N VAL A 240 14.67 18.64 -3.96
CA VAL A 240 13.60 18.26 -3.00
C VAL A 240 12.46 19.27 -3.09
N LEU A 241 11.26 18.79 -3.36
CA LEU A 241 10.05 19.59 -3.47
C LEU A 241 9.00 19.06 -2.48
N ALA A 242 8.70 19.86 -1.45
CA ALA A 242 7.59 19.58 -0.55
C ALA A 242 6.30 20.12 -1.19
N ILE A 243 5.50 19.21 -1.74
CA ILE A 243 4.25 19.55 -2.42
C ILE A 243 3.15 18.72 -1.77
N GLY A 244 2.11 19.35 -1.23
CA GLY A 244 0.94 18.63 -0.71
C GLY A 244 0.20 17.86 -1.82
N LYS A 245 -1.04 18.25 -2.15
CA LYS A 245 -1.73 17.62 -3.28
C LYS A 245 -0.99 17.88 -4.59
N LEU A 246 -0.57 16.81 -5.27
CA LEU A 246 0.07 16.87 -6.59
C LEU A 246 -0.92 17.30 -7.66
N THR A 247 -0.49 18.22 -8.53
CA THR A 247 -1.24 18.66 -9.71
C THR A 247 -0.28 18.91 -10.86
N VAL A 248 -0.78 18.76 -12.10
CA VAL A 248 0.02 19.02 -13.31
C VAL A 248 0.58 20.44 -13.30
N ALA A 249 -0.25 21.43 -12.93
CA ALA A 249 0.13 22.83 -12.84
C ALA A 249 1.31 23.08 -11.88
N LYS A 250 1.40 22.33 -10.77
CA LYS A 250 2.52 22.48 -9.82
C LYS A 250 3.83 21.93 -10.38
N LEU A 251 3.79 20.80 -11.08
CA LEU A 251 4.99 20.18 -11.67
C LEU A 251 5.46 20.90 -12.94
N ALA A 252 4.54 21.55 -13.67
CA ALA A 252 4.87 22.34 -14.85
C ALA A 252 5.82 23.53 -14.58
N ASN A 253 5.93 23.97 -13.32
CA ASN A 253 6.86 25.04 -12.91
C ASN A 253 8.33 24.58 -12.84
N PHE A 254 8.59 23.27 -12.93
CA PHE A 254 9.92 22.68 -12.75
C PHE A 254 10.30 21.89 -14.00
N GLN A 255 10.35 22.57 -15.15
CA GLN A 255 10.60 21.94 -16.46
C GLN A 255 12.02 21.35 -16.59
N GLU A 256 12.94 21.78 -15.75
CA GLU A 256 14.33 21.31 -15.71
C GLU A 256 14.44 19.90 -15.14
N VAL A 257 13.44 19.42 -14.40
CA VAL A 257 13.47 18.08 -13.81
C VAL A 257 13.12 17.05 -14.89
N ASP A 258 13.99 16.06 -15.06
CA ASP A 258 13.81 15.02 -16.08
C ASP A 258 12.85 13.92 -15.59
N VAL A 259 12.92 13.57 -14.31
CA VAL A 259 12.08 12.55 -13.67
C VAL A 259 11.78 12.92 -12.21
N TYR A 260 10.58 12.57 -11.75
CA TYR A 260 10.20 12.73 -10.34
C TYR A 260 10.16 11.39 -9.62
N VAL A 261 10.60 11.37 -8.36
CA VAL A 261 10.37 10.28 -7.42
C VAL A 261 9.35 10.72 -6.38
N LEU A 262 8.25 9.99 -6.25
CA LEU A 262 7.16 10.33 -5.32
C LEU A 262 7.25 9.54 -4.03
N ILE A 263 7.53 10.24 -2.93
CA ILE A 263 7.41 9.72 -1.58
C ILE A 263 5.95 9.90 -1.13
N ALA A 264 5.19 8.81 -1.17
CA ALA A 264 3.78 8.75 -0.76
C ALA A 264 3.49 7.43 -0.03
N CYS A 265 2.32 7.32 0.59
CA CYS A 265 1.88 6.05 1.17
C CYS A 265 1.71 4.97 0.09
N PRO A 266 1.69 3.68 0.46
CA PRO A 266 1.56 2.57 -0.49
C PRO A 266 0.44 2.74 -1.52
N GLU A 267 -0.74 3.22 -1.11
CA GLU A 267 -1.90 3.37 -1.99
C GLU A 267 -1.85 4.56 -2.96
N ASN A 268 -1.00 5.55 -2.67
CA ASN A 268 -0.82 6.74 -3.50
C ASN A 268 0.51 6.70 -4.28
N ALA A 269 1.39 5.74 -4.00
CA ALA A 269 2.70 5.63 -4.65
C ALA A 269 2.59 5.29 -6.14
N LEU A 270 1.65 4.40 -6.51
CA LEU A 270 1.40 4.00 -7.89
C LEU A 270 0.52 5.01 -8.63
N LEU A 271 1.10 6.16 -8.99
CA LEU A 271 0.44 7.12 -9.88
C LEU A 271 0.48 6.66 -11.33
N ASP A 272 -0.67 6.24 -11.85
CA ASP A 272 -0.88 5.97 -13.28
C ASP A 272 -1.72 7.08 -13.91
N CYS A 273 -1.17 8.30 -13.96
CA CYS A 273 -1.80 9.44 -14.61
C CYS A 273 -0.98 9.83 -15.85
N LYS A 274 -1.66 9.92 -17.01
CA LYS A 274 -1.03 10.32 -18.28
C LYS A 274 -0.88 11.83 -18.45
N GLU A 275 -1.43 12.61 -17.53
CA GLU A 275 -1.47 14.07 -17.62
C GLU A 275 -0.17 14.72 -17.14
N PHE A 276 0.65 14.00 -16.37
CA PHE A 276 1.97 14.47 -15.99
C PHE A 276 2.93 14.31 -17.17
N LEU A 277 3.56 15.42 -17.55
CA LEU A 277 4.50 15.48 -18.67
C LEU A 277 5.79 14.71 -18.34
N GLN A 278 6.32 14.91 -17.13
CA GLN A 278 7.50 14.21 -16.65
C GLN A 278 7.12 12.84 -16.05
N PRO A 279 7.96 11.81 -16.23
CA PRO A 279 7.79 10.51 -15.59
C PRO A 279 7.80 10.62 -14.04
N ILE A 280 6.94 9.85 -13.38
CA ILE A 280 6.88 9.76 -11.91
C ILE A 280 7.10 8.31 -11.46
N VAL A 281 8.21 8.06 -10.79
CA VAL A 281 8.63 6.76 -10.25
C VAL A 281 8.40 6.67 -8.74
N THR A 282 8.36 5.46 -8.21
CA THR A 282 8.40 5.22 -6.76
C THR A 282 9.84 5.24 -6.25
N PRO A 283 10.06 5.40 -4.93
CA PRO A 283 11.39 5.27 -4.34
C PRO A 283 12.05 3.92 -4.64
N PHE A 284 11.28 2.83 -4.68
CA PHE A 284 11.78 1.49 -5.02
C PHE A 284 12.29 1.41 -6.46
N GLU A 285 11.58 2.02 -7.41
CA GLU A 285 11.99 2.03 -8.81
C GLU A 285 13.24 2.90 -9.04
N LEU A 286 13.36 4.01 -8.31
CA LEU A 286 14.56 4.83 -8.39
C LEU A 286 15.78 4.07 -7.84
N GLU A 287 15.62 3.32 -6.74
CA GLU A 287 16.67 2.43 -6.25
C GLU A 287 17.07 1.40 -7.30
N VAL A 288 16.11 0.71 -7.92
CA VAL A 288 16.41 -0.26 -8.99
C VAL A 288 17.10 0.40 -10.18
N ALA A 289 16.77 1.67 -10.48
CA ALA A 289 17.41 2.40 -11.57
C ALA A 289 18.85 2.79 -11.26
N LEU A 290 19.13 3.25 -10.02
CA LEU A 290 20.36 3.99 -9.71
C LEU A 290 21.31 3.27 -8.76
N ASN A 291 20.85 2.26 -8.03
CA ASN A 291 21.65 1.51 -7.07
C ASN A 291 22.19 0.23 -7.71
N PRO A 292 23.52 0.14 -7.98
CA PRO A 292 24.11 -1.03 -8.62
C PRO A 292 23.98 -2.32 -7.80
N SER A 293 23.77 -2.21 -6.48
CA SER A 293 23.61 -3.35 -5.59
C SER A 293 22.19 -3.90 -5.55
N ARG A 294 21.23 -3.27 -6.25
CA ARG A 294 19.84 -3.72 -6.29
C ARG A 294 19.46 -4.15 -7.70
N GLU A 295 19.32 -5.46 -7.87
CA GLU A 295 18.76 -6.04 -9.09
C GLU A 295 17.24 -6.15 -8.99
N TRP A 296 16.55 -6.02 -10.13
CA TRP A 296 15.12 -6.25 -10.20
C TRP A 296 14.80 -7.74 -10.07
N ASN A 297 14.11 -8.12 -8.99
CA ASN A 297 13.77 -9.51 -8.67
C ASN A 297 12.30 -9.86 -8.93
N HIS A 298 11.64 -9.15 -9.86
CA HIS A 298 10.21 -9.29 -10.18
C HIS A 298 9.24 -8.96 -9.03
N THR A 299 9.73 -8.57 -7.85
CA THR A 299 8.89 -8.21 -6.71
C THR A 299 8.72 -6.70 -6.66
N PHE A 300 7.49 -6.21 -6.66
CA PHE A 300 7.22 -4.77 -6.55
C PHE A 300 6.93 -4.38 -5.10
N SER A 301 7.63 -3.37 -4.60
CA SER A 301 7.40 -2.81 -3.27
C SER A 301 7.01 -1.34 -3.31
N THR A 302 6.08 -0.98 -2.42
CA THR A 302 5.65 0.39 -2.14
C THR A 302 5.94 0.80 -0.70
N THR A 303 6.61 -0.05 0.08
CA THR A 303 6.96 0.19 1.48
C THR A 303 8.39 0.70 1.61
N PHE A 304 8.60 1.67 2.49
CA PHE A 304 9.91 2.29 2.69
C PHE A 304 10.92 1.36 3.35
N ASP A 305 10.47 0.42 4.18
CA ASP A 305 11.33 -0.55 4.87
C ASP A 305 12.07 -1.48 3.91
N ASP A 306 11.53 -1.70 2.70
CA ASP A 306 12.22 -2.52 1.68
C ASP A 306 13.33 -1.72 0.94
N ILE A 307 13.47 -0.43 1.21
CA ILE A 307 14.37 0.50 0.53
C ILE A 307 15.46 0.96 1.49
N LEU A 308 15.06 1.33 2.71
CA LEU A 308 16.00 1.74 3.74
C LEU A 308 16.88 0.55 4.13
N PRO A 309 18.20 0.74 4.32
CA PRO A 309 19.04 -0.30 4.90
C PRO A 309 18.46 -0.66 6.28
N GLY A 310 18.29 -1.96 6.54
CA GLY A 310 17.81 -2.43 7.84
C GLY A 310 18.63 -1.80 8.96
N GLU A 311 17.98 -1.13 9.89
CA GLU A 311 18.60 -0.61 11.11
C GLU A 311 19.05 -1.76 12.02
#